data_AF-A0A6V7L7S1-F1
#
_entry.id   AF-A0A6V7L7S1-F1
#
_cell.length_a   1.000
_cell.length_b   1.000
_cell.length_c   1.000
_cell.angle_alpha   90.00
_cell.angle_beta   90.00
_cell.angle_gamma   90.00
#
_symmetry.space_group_name_H-M   'P 1'
#
loop_
_entity.id
_entity.type
_entity.pdbx_description
1 polymer ?
#
loop_
_entity_poly.entity_id
_entity_poly.type
_entity_poly.pdbx_seq_one_letter_code
_entity_poly.pdbx_strand_id
1 'polypeptide(L)'
;GVEKSQYTQLPSPIVSRQGFEGCLASLDLSGESVDLMSDAVVTSSLVESGCDVYANIHTGKKCTHDICANHGTCVQQWNSYTCDCDMTSFGGPTCSD
;
A
#
# COMPACT_ATOMS: atom_id res chain seq x y z
N GLY A 1 -5.71 14.21 9.87
CA GLY A 1 -5.71 12.73 9.90
C GLY A 1 -5.33 12.25 11.29
N VAL A 2 -5.30 10.93 11.51
CA VAL A 2 -4.85 10.32 12.78
C VAL A 2 -3.37 9.96 12.67
N GLU A 3 -2.55 10.41 13.61
CA GLU A 3 -1.11 10.06 13.62
C GLU A 3 -0.89 8.60 14.04
N LYS A 4 0.22 7.99 13.60
CA LYS A 4 0.54 6.58 13.92
C LYS A 4 0.56 6.28 15.42
N SER A 5 1.05 7.23 16.22
CA SER A 5 1.11 7.15 17.69
C SER A 5 -0.29 7.06 18.34
N GLN A 6 -1.32 7.53 17.64
CA GLN A 6 -2.70 7.60 18.14
C GLN A 6 -3.53 6.37 17.76
N TYR A 7 -3.04 5.47 16.89
CA TYR A 7 -3.80 4.28 16.47
C TYR A 7 -4.16 3.34 17.62
N THR A 8 -3.38 3.34 18.70
CA THR A 8 -3.66 2.56 19.92
C THR A 8 -4.84 3.11 20.73
N GLN A 9 -5.23 4.36 20.48
CA GLN A 9 -6.30 5.06 21.21
C GLN A 9 -7.60 5.13 20.43
N LEU A 10 -7.65 4.53 19.23
CA LEU A 10 -8.86 4.50 18.41
C LEU A 10 -9.98 3.71 19.11
N PRO A 11 -11.25 4.14 18.97
CA PRO A 11 -12.41 3.43 19.51
C PRO A 11 -12.39 1.94 19.18
N SER A 12 -12.80 1.09 20.13
CA SER A 12 -12.77 -0.37 20.00
C SER A 12 -13.38 -0.96 18.72
N PRO A 13 -14.46 -0.38 18.13
CA PRO A 13 -14.98 -0.88 16.85
C PRO A 13 -14.01 -0.73 15.67
N ILE A 14 -13.00 0.13 15.78
CA ILE A 14 -12.02 0.37 14.71
C ILE A 14 -10.90 -0.66 14.82
N VAL A 15 -10.84 -1.54 13.82
CA VAL A 15 -9.85 -2.62 13.75
C VAL A 15 -8.54 -2.20 13.08
N SER A 16 -8.58 -1.17 12.22
CA SER A 16 -7.38 -0.75 11.48
C SER A 16 -6.32 -0.16 12.41
N ARG A 17 -5.08 -0.61 12.24
CA ARG A 17 -3.90 -0.09 12.95
C ARG A 17 -2.86 0.53 12.00
N GLN A 18 -3.28 0.82 10.78
CA GLN A 18 -2.47 1.46 9.75
C GLN A 18 -3.31 2.42 8.91
N GLY A 19 -2.65 3.38 8.27
CA GLY A 19 -3.28 4.28 7.30
C GLY A 19 -3.63 3.54 6.01
N PHE A 20 -4.53 4.13 5.23
CA PHE A 20 -4.81 3.67 3.87
C PHE A 20 -3.62 3.99 2.95
N GLU A 21 -3.25 3.03 2.13
CA GLU A 21 -2.24 3.16 1.08
C GLU A 21 -2.86 2.60 -0.20
N GLY A 22 -3.04 3.45 -1.21
CA GLY A 22 -3.82 3.14 -2.39
C GLY A 22 -4.26 4.40 -3.13
N CYS A 23 -5.18 4.21 -4.09
CA CYS A 23 -5.85 5.31 -4.75
C CYS A 23 -7.29 5.45 -4.30
N LEU A 24 -7.74 6.71 -4.24
CA LEU A 24 -9.15 7.08 -4.12
C LEU A 24 -9.53 7.94 -5.33
N ALA A 25 -10.75 7.77 -5.80
CA ALA A 25 -11.32 8.56 -6.88
C ALA A 25 -12.81 8.78 -6.63
N SER A 26 -13.37 9.82 -7.25
CA SER A 26 -14.79 10.16 -7.15
C SER A 26 -15.27 10.31 -5.69
N LEU A 27 -14.47 10.97 -4.86
CA LEU A 27 -14.83 11.22 -3.47
C LEU A 27 -15.95 12.25 -3.42
N ASP A 28 -17.07 11.83 -2.83
CA ASP A 28 -18.20 12.68 -2.51
C ASP A 28 -18.33 12.75 -0.98
N LEU A 29 -18.32 13.96 -0.44
CA LEU A 29 -18.51 14.21 0.98
C LEU A 29 -19.81 14.97 1.16
N SER A 30 -20.90 14.24 1.40
CA SER A 30 -22.24 14.81 1.62
C SER A 30 -22.74 15.65 0.44
N GLY A 31 -22.47 15.21 -0.79
CA GLY A 31 -22.87 15.89 -2.03
C GLY A 31 -21.86 16.90 -2.56
N GLU A 32 -20.73 17.10 -1.88
CA GLU A 32 -19.64 17.96 -2.32
C GLU A 32 -18.49 17.13 -2.90
N SER A 33 -18.08 17.48 -4.12
CA SER A 33 -16.89 16.92 -4.74
C SER A 33 -15.68 17.75 -4.34
N VAL A 34 -14.82 17.16 -3.51
CA VAL A 34 -13.63 17.80 -2.95
C VAL A 34 -12.37 17.36 -3.69
N ASP A 35 -11.41 18.27 -3.84
CA ASP A 35 -10.07 17.96 -4.33
C ASP A 35 -9.13 17.70 -3.14
N LEU A 36 -8.69 16.45 -3.01
CA LEU A 36 -7.85 15.99 -1.89
C LEU A 36 -6.47 16.67 -1.81
N MET A 37 -6.00 17.34 -2.86
CA MET A 37 -4.72 18.05 -2.88
C MET A 37 -4.88 19.54 -2.62
N SER A 38 -5.87 20.20 -3.23
CA SER A 38 -6.07 21.64 -3.05
C SER A 38 -6.85 22.00 -1.80
N ASP A 39 -7.82 21.17 -1.42
CA ASP A 39 -8.78 21.52 -0.36
C ASP A 39 -8.33 20.99 1.02
N ALA A 40 -7.22 20.25 1.06
CA ALA A 40 -6.67 19.69 2.29
C ALA A 40 -6.11 20.79 3.20
N VAL A 41 -6.68 20.90 4.41
CA VAL A 41 -6.19 21.79 5.48
C VAL A 41 -4.75 21.45 5.89
N VAL A 42 -4.41 20.16 5.87
CA VAL A 42 -3.05 19.66 6.12
C VAL A 42 -2.65 18.81 4.92
N THR A 43 -1.72 19.33 4.13
CA THR A 43 -1.21 18.64 2.95
C THR A 43 -0.24 17.52 3.34
N SER A 44 -0.12 16.52 2.48
CA SER A 44 0.81 15.42 2.61
C SER A 44 1.63 15.29 1.34
N SER A 45 2.94 15.18 1.47
CA SER A 45 3.83 14.92 0.33
C SER A 45 3.71 13.50 -0.23
N LEU A 46 2.91 12.64 0.40
CA LEU A 46 2.67 11.26 -0.02
C LEU A 46 1.39 11.12 -0.88
N VAL A 47 0.72 12.23 -1.17
CA VAL A 47 -0.51 12.27 -1.97
C VAL A 47 -0.18 12.95 -3.29
N GLU A 48 -0.40 12.25 -4.41
CA GLU A 48 -0.06 12.72 -5.75
C GLU A 48 -1.26 12.58 -6.70
N SER A 49 -1.31 13.45 -7.71
CA SER A 49 -2.38 13.48 -8.70
C SER A 49 -2.36 12.24 -9.58
N GLY A 50 -3.54 11.64 -9.74
CA GLY A 50 -3.73 10.46 -10.58
C GLY A 50 -3.53 9.16 -9.82
N CYS A 51 -3.85 8.06 -10.50
CA CYS A 51 -3.68 6.72 -10.00
C CYS A 51 -2.94 5.90 -11.03
N ASP A 52 -1.69 6.27 -11.27
CA ASP A 52 -0.86 5.46 -12.13
C ASP A 52 -0.04 4.46 -11.32
N VAL A 53 -0.69 3.35 -11.01
CA VAL A 53 -0.05 2.17 -10.41
C VAL A 53 1.09 1.66 -11.30
N TYR A 54 1.21 2.12 -12.56
CA TYR A 54 2.13 1.60 -13.55
C TYR A 54 3.15 2.60 -14.14
N ALA A 55 2.88 3.91 -14.15
CA ALA A 55 3.80 4.91 -14.73
C ALA A 55 4.82 5.47 -13.73
N ASN A 56 4.52 5.45 -12.43
CA ASN A 56 5.48 5.81 -11.38
C ASN A 56 6.12 4.57 -10.73
N ILE A 57 5.70 3.36 -11.12
CA ILE A 57 6.30 2.12 -10.63
C ILE A 57 7.72 2.03 -11.17
N HIS A 58 8.65 2.09 -10.22
CA HIS A 58 10.06 1.79 -10.43
C HIS A 58 10.16 0.50 -11.26
N THR A 59 10.93 0.57 -12.34
CA THR A 59 11.33 -0.58 -13.14
C THR A 59 11.89 -1.65 -12.19
N GLY A 60 11.08 -2.67 -11.83
CA GLY A 60 11.48 -3.73 -10.90
C GLY A 60 10.63 -3.97 -9.64
N LYS A 61 9.49 -3.30 -9.43
CA LYS A 61 8.63 -3.49 -8.23
C LYS A 61 7.32 -4.28 -8.45
N LYS A 62 7.16 -4.92 -9.61
CA LYS A 62 6.04 -5.82 -9.87
C LYS A 62 6.47 -7.26 -9.61
N CYS A 63 5.55 -8.08 -9.15
CA CYS A 63 5.75 -9.53 -9.16
C CYS A 63 6.03 -10.02 -10.58
N THR A 64 7.20 -10.60 -10.79
CA THR A 64 7.57 -11.38 -11.97
C THR A 64 7.83 -12.82 -11.53
N HIS A 65 7.84 -13.76 -12.48
CA HIS A 65 7.96 -15.19 -12.17
C HIS A 65 9.29 -15.58 -11.48
N ASP A 66 10.27 -14.68 -11.55
CA ASP A 66 11.68 -14.86 -11.27
C ASP A 66 12.14 -14.11 -10.01
N ILE A 67 11.24 -13.36 -9.35
CA ILE A 67 11.55 -12.63 -8.12
C ILE A 67 11.61 -13.54 -6.88
N CYS A 68 10.79 -14.58 -6.84
CA CYS A 68 10.77 -15.55 -5.74
C CYS A 68 11.38 -16.86 -6.23
N ALA A 69 12.42 -17.33 -5.56
CA ALA A 69 13.08 -18.60 -5.88
C ALA A 69 12.22 -19.78 -5.38
N ASN A 70 12.61 -20.99 -5.80
CA ASN A 70 12.08 -22.25 -5.28
C ASN A 70 10.54 -22.36 -5.27
N HIS A 71 9.89 -21.79 -6.28
CA HIS A 71 8.43 -21.74 -6.40
C HIS A 71 7.72 -20.99 -5.26
N GLY A 72 8.41 -20.07 -4.57
CA GLY A 72 7.79 -19.12 -3.66
C GLY A 72 6.74 -18.25 -4.37
N THR A 73 5.66 -17.92 -3.67
CA THR A 73 4.59 -17.12 -4.25
C THR A 73 4.90 -15.63 -4.10
N CYS A 74 5.04 -14.91 -5.22
CA CYS A 74 5.18 -13.47 -5.16
C CYS A 74 3.84 -12.81 -4.82
N VAL A 75 3.82 -12.04 -3.73
CA VAL A 75 2.67 -11.27 -3.26
C VAL A 75 2.90 -9.80 -3.57
N GLN A 76 2.09 -9.25 -4.46
CA GLN A 76 2.16 -7.83 -4.85
C GLN A 76 1.67 -6.94 -3.71
N GLN A 77 2.46 -5.93 -3.36
CA GLN A 77 2.03 -4.83 -2.49
C GLN A 77 1.91 -3.52 -3.29
N TRP A 78 1.44 -2.45 -2.63
CA TRP A 78 1.22 -1.16 -3.28
C TRP A 78 2.51 -0.57 -3.89
N ASN A 79 3.60 -0.55 -3.10
CA ASN A 79 4.88 0.05 -3.47
C ASN A 79 6.06 -0.95 -3.41
N SER A 80 5.77 -2.25 -3.33
CA SER A 80 6.76 -3.31 -3.15
C SER A 80 6.17 -4.69 -3.49
N TYR A 81 6.93 -5.74 -3.25
CA TYR A 81 6.49 -7.13 -3.28
C TYR A 81 7.10 -7.87 -2.09
N THR A 82 6.53 -9.03 -1.76
CA THR A 82 7.10 -9.98 -0.80
C THR A 82 6.99 -11.39 -1.35
N CYS A 83 7.91 -12.28 -0.99
CA CYS A 83 7.80 -13.70 -1.32
C CYS A 83 7.21 -14.46 -0.13
N ASP A 84 6.11 -15.16 -0.38
CA ASP A 84 5.56 -16.16 0.52
C ASP A 84 6.27 -17.49 0.26
N CYS A 85 7.02 -17.94 1.25
CA CYS A 85 7.84 -19.15 1.21
C CYS A 85 7.20 -20.31 1.99
N ASP A 86 6.00 -20.17 2.56
CA ASP A 86 5.39 -21.15 3.48
C ASP A 86 5.19 -22.53 2.84
N MET A 87 4.97 -22.56 1.52
CA MET A 87 4.83 -23.80 0.73
C MET A 87 6.15 -24.27 0.12
N THR A 88 7.28 -23.72 0.55
CA THR A 88 8.63 -24.10 0.14
C THR A 88 9.41 -24.64 1.34
N SER A 89 10.57 -25.26 1.09
CA SER A 89 11.50 -25.65 2.17
C SER A 89 12.57 -24.58 2.45
N PHE A 90 12.41 -23.38 1.90
CA PHE A 90 13.41 -22.31 1.93
C PHE A 90 12.90 -21.10 2.69
N GLY A 91 13.84 -20.34 3.26
CA GLY A 91 13.58 -19.10 3.98
C GLY A 91 14.05 -17.86 3.23
N GLY A 92 14.03 -16.73 3.94
CA GLY A 92 14.56 -15.48 3.46
C GLY A 92 13.58 -14.67 2.60
N PRO A 93 13.96 -13.43 2.23
CA PRO A 93 13.08 -12.49 1.53
C PRO A 93 12.73 -12.90 0.10
N THR A 94 13.47 -13.85 -0.49
CA THR A 94 13.27 -14.36 -1.86
C THR A 94 13.12 -15.88 -1.92
N CYS A 95 12.92 -16.56 -0.78
CA CYS A 95 12.85 -18.03 -0.68
C CYS A 95 14.11 -18.75 -1.18
N SER A 96 15.29 -18.22 -0.87
CA SER A 96 16.59 -18.74 -1.35
C SER A 96 17.48 -19.28 -0.22
N ASP A 97 17.07 -19.15 1.03
CA ASP A 97 17.85 -19.56 2.21
C ASP A 97 17.56 -21.00 2.62
#